data_AF-A0AAE1M1P7-F1
#
_entry.id   AF-A0AAE1M1P7-F1
#
_cell.length_a   1.000
_cell.length_b   1.000
_cell.length_c   1.000
_cell.angle_alpha   90.00
_cell.angle_beta   90.00
_cell.angle_gamma   90.00
#
_symmetry.space_group_name_H-M   'P 1'
#
loop_
_entity.id
_entity.type
_entity.pdbx_description
1 polymer ?
#
loop_
_entity_poly.entity_id
_entity_poly.type
_entity_poly.pdbx_seq_one_letter_code
_entity_poly.pdbx_strand_id
1 'polypeptide(L)'
;MDSPHIKFEIPDEHRTFSPFPRLPPELRQQIWREAVSTPGMSFVKLESRGRNWRWVSLNRPFSQAVSDNGSSKGDDLDEIALEVKNEVAPRRLWDTRLVPMSANQKSDISSYHGLNKQLAALLTTCGESHDMVDSLMRKKGAVRSSNGKLVALAGSSDIIFLEYFPSELFESGCSYDIDPNCPSLDNIRRVAVRYCHQWQEKPVPSVCPLCGLVHEAANNNVVYPNHLYHFLARHLPNLEEFYFVDYFLLRKAAPSNPDSRNWSPRKYKCGPRTYYEADAEAWDMKPQVLRMQEWLRDRFIRYAKASQLSRHKSPEKVRFGILACEWDIAPPVSLKTQPAPPAPKGRNKRMMYEDHALRRQRLRRKSRNAKPVSPNVVAANVPFVFGNPDNSFEFTFEVDWRRM
;
A
#
# COMPACT_ATOMS: atom_id res chain seq x y z
N MET A 1 -27.49 30.71 5.49
CA MET A 1 -26.93 31.57 6.54
C MET A 1 -25.54 31.01 6.81
N ASP A 2 -24.53 31.69 6.30
CA ASP A 2 -23.14 31.26 6.43
C ASP A 2 -22.66 31.56 7.85
N SER A 3 -22.30 30.52 8.60
CA SER A 3 -21.68 30.66 9.90
C SER A 3 -20.31 31.32 9.74
N PRO A 4 -20.00 32.41 10.47
CA PRO A 4 -18.72 33.07 10.36
C PRO A 4 -17.60 32.15 10.86
N HIS A 5 -16.61 31.88 10.00
CA HIS A 5 -15.40 31.16 10.37
C HIS A 5 -14.65 31.93 11.45
N ILE A 6 -14.46 31.31 12.62
CA ILE A 6 -13.64 31.86 13.70
C ILE A 6 -12.18 31.61 13.34
N LYS A 7 -11.47 32.65 12.89
CA LYS A 7 -10.02 32.60 12.72
C LYS A 7 -9.34 32.84 14.06
N PHE A 8 -8.63 31.85 14.56
CA PHE A 8 -7.70 32.04 15.67
C PHE A 8 -6.37 32.56 15.10
N GLU A 9 -6.03 33.81 15.40
CA GLU A 9 -4.65 34.27 15.24
C GLU A 9 -3.82 33.66 16.36
N ILE A 10 -2.98 32.68 16.02
CA ILE A 10 -1.93 32.22 16.93
C ILE A 10 -0.95 33.38 17.09
N PRO A 11 -0.73 33.93 18.30
CA PRO A 11 0.24 34.99 18.54
C PRO A 11 1.64 34.58 18.08
N ASP A 12 2.44 35.52 17.55
CA ASP A 12 3.77 35.24 16.99
C ASP A 12 4.72 34.54 18.00
N GLU A 13 4.53 34.84 19.29
CA GLU A 13 5.24 34.25 20.43
C GLU A 13 5.00 32.74 20.57
N HIS A 14 3.86 32.24 20.07
CA HIS A 14 3.49 30.83 20.07
C HIS A 14 3.69 30.15 18.71
N ARG A 15 4.05 30.92 17.66
CA ARG A 15 4.48 30.38 16.36
C ARG A 15 5.92 29.91 16.37
N THR A 16 6.71 30.36 17.35
CA THR A 16 8.11 30.02 17.51
C THR A 16 8.31 29.14 18.74
N PHE A 17 8.99 28.00 18.58
CA PHE A 17 9.52 27.27 19.72
C PHE A 17 10.79 27.97 20.16
N SER A 18 10.62 29.03 20.96
CA SER A 18 11.70 29.81 21.55
C SER A 18 12.78 28.98 22.27
N PRO A 19 12.53 27.75 22.78
CA PRO A 19 13.59 26.88 23.28
C PRO A 19 14.44 26.24 22.19
N PHE A 20 13.96 26.10 20.95
CA PHE A 20 14.66 25.33 19.91
C PHE A 20 16.12 25.75 19.74
N PRO A 21 16.46 27.05 19.56
CA PRO A 21 17.85 27.46 19.37
C PRO A 21 18.72 27.29 20.64
N ARG A 22 18.09 27.14 21.81
CA ARG A 22 18.76 26.96 23.10
C ARG A 22 19.04 25.49 23.42
N LEU A 23 18.49 24.56 22.64
CA LEU A 23 18.74 23.14 22.83
C LEU A 23 20.16 22.76 22.39
N PRO A 24 20.81 21.80 23.07
CA PRO A 24 22.04 21.18 22.60
C PRO A 24 21.93 20.71 21.14
N PRO A 25 22.99 20.83 20.33
CA PRO A 25 22.99 20.40 18.92
C PRO A 25 22.50 18.96 18.72
N GLU A 26 22.80 18.06 19.66
CA GLU A 26 22.41 16.65 19.58
C GLU A 26 20.87 16.49 19.63
N LEU A 27 20.21 17.26 20.50
CA LEU A 27 18.75 17.25 20.62
C LEU A 27 18.08 17.90 19.42
N ARG A 28 18.65 18.99 18.89
CA ARG A 28 18.14 19.66 17.68
C ARG A 28 18.23 18.74 16.46
N GLN A 29 19.34 18.05 16.28
CA GLN A 29 19.49 17.02 15.25
C GLN A 29 18.51 15.85 15.42
N GLN A 30 18.25 15.41 16.66
CA GLN A 30 17.27 14.36 16.91
C GLN A 30 15.86 14.81 16.53
N ILE A 31 15.45 16.03 16.90
CA ILE A 31 14.16 16.62 16.51
C ILE A 31 14.04 16.66 14.98
N TRP A 32 15.08 17.09 14.27
CA TRP A 32 15.09 17.10 12.81
C TRP A 32 14.95 15.71 12.20
N ARG A 33 15.60 14.69 12.78
CA ARG A 33 15.46 13.30 12.33
C ARG A 33 14.05 12.77 12.58
N GLU A 34 13.47 13.03 13.75
CA GLU A 34 12.12 12.57 14.10
C GLU A 34 11.06 13.20 13.18
N ALA A 35 11.24 14.47 12.78
CA ALA A 35 10.32 15.16 11.88
C ALA A 35 10.09 14.43 10.53
N VAL A 36 11.09 13.67 10.06
CA VAL A 36 11.06 12.91 8.80
C VAL A 36 10.98 11.40 8.99
N SER A 37 10.98 10.91 10.23
CA SER A 37 11.00 9.47 10.55
C SER A 37 9.62 8.89 10.84
N THR A 38 8.55 9.63 10.54
CA THR A 38 7.17 9.15 10.76
C THR A 38 6.91 7.91 9.89
N PRO A 39 6.60 6.73 10.48
CA PRO A 39 6.34 5.53 9.72
C PRO A 39 5.11 5.71 8.82
N GLY A 40 5.27 5.40 7.55
CA GLY A 40 4.17 5.37 6.59
C GLY A 40 4.24 4.19 5.63
N MET A 41 3.29 4.14 4.71
CA MET A 41 3.30 3.17 3.61
C MET A 41 3.41 3.88 2.27
N SER A 42 4.29 3.39 1.41
CA SER A 42 4.53 3.93 0.07
C SER A 42 4.16 2.92 -1.01
N PHE A 43 3.35 3.34 -1.97
CA PHE A 43 2.79 2.50 -3.03
C PHE A 43 3.59 2.63 -4.32
N VAL A 44 4.30 1.56 -4.66
CA VAL A 44 5.13 1.49 -5.86
C VAL A 44 4.86 0.21 -6.62
N LYS A 45 5.21 0.22 -7.90
CA LYS A 45 5.16 -0.96 -8.76
C LYS A 45 6.47 -1.13 -9.49
N LEU A 46 6.75 -2.37 -9.87
CA LEU A 46 7.85 -2.70 -10.74
C LEU A 46 7.38 -2.56 -12.19
N GLU A 47 8.08 -1.74 -12.98
CA GLU A 47 7.72 -1.47 -14.37
C GLU A 47 8.91 -1.76 -15.30
N SER A 48 8.65 -2.42 -16.44
CA SER A 48 9.62 -2.69 -17.51
C SER A 48 9.83 -1.46 -18.40
N ARG A 49 11.09 -1.14 -18.73
CA ARG A 49 11.44 -0.05 -19.67
C ARG A 49 11.25 -0.50 -21.13
N GLY A 50 10.33 0.15 -21.83
CA GLY A 50 10.25 0.14 -23.31
C GLY A 50 9.46 -1.01 -23.96
N ARG A 51 9.08 -2.07 -23.23
CA ARG A 51 8.09 -3.06 -23.70
C ARG A 51 7.11 -3.37 -22.59
N ASN A 52 5.81 -3.40 -22.94
CA ASN A 52 4.82 -4.15 -22.16
C ASN A 52 5.43 -5.53 -21.91
N TRP A 53 5.45 -5.95 -20.65
CA TRP A 53 5.94 -7.25 -20.26
C TRP A 53 5.31 -8.29 -21.20
N ARG A 54 6.08 -8.80 -22.16
CA ARG A 54 5.58 -9.81 -23.10
C ARG A 54 5.69 -11.15 -22.36
N TRP A 55 4.71 -11.42 -21.51
CA TRP A 55 4.59 -12.61 -20.64
C TRP A 55 4.45 -13.95 -21.37
N VAL A 56 4.78 -14.00 -22.66
CA VAL A 56 4.50 -15.11 -23.59
C VAL A 56 5.34 -16.37 -23.30
N SER A 57 5.96 -16.49 -22.13
CA SER A 57 6.78 -17.66 -21.77
C SER A 57 6.64 -18.12 -20.32
N LEU A 58 5.76 -17.51 -19.51
CA LEU A 58 5.53 -17.95 -18.12
C LEU A 58 4.43 -19.01 -17.97
N ASN A 59 3.79 -19.41 -19.08
CA ASN A 59 3.03 -20.65 -19.16
C ASN A 59 3.96 -21.86 -19.33
N ARG A 60 5.01 -21.99 -18.50
CA ARG A 60 5.38 -23.32 -18.04
C ARG A 60 4.52 -23.58 -16.82
N PRO A 61 3.33 -24.20 -16.95
CA PRO A 61 2.88 -25.00 -15.81
C PRO A 61 4.06 -25.90 -15.48
N PHE A 62 4.44 -25.94 -14.20
CA PHE A 62 5.38 -26.94 -13.71
C PHE A 62 4.88 -28.26 -14.28
N SER A 63 5.54 -28.74 -15.33
CA SER A 63 5.20 -30.01 -15.91
C SER A 63 5.75 -30.97 -14.90
N GLN A 64 4.88 -31.42 -14.00
CA GLN A 64 5.05 -32.71 -13.36
C GLN A 64 5.23 -33.70 -14.50
N ALA A 65 6.47 -33.86 -14.96
CA ALA A 65 6.90 -35.00 -15.74
C ALA A 65 6.93 -36.19 -14.78
N VAL A 66 5.75 -36.53 -14.27
CA VAL A 66 5.50 -37.87 -13.77
C VAL A 66 5.29 -38.68 -15.04
N SER A 67 6.39 -39.23 -15.56
CA SER A 67 6.26 -40.51 -16.23
C SER A 67 5.71 -41.45 -15.17
N ASP A 68 4.42 -41.70 -15.28
CA ASP A 68 3.69 -42.74 -14.60
C ASP A 68 4.40 -44.06 -14.89
N ASN A 69 5.26 -44.47 -13.97
CA ASN A 69 5.70 -45.84 -13.86
C ASN A 69 5.61 -46.19 -12.38
N GLY A 70 4.52 -46.90 -12.08
CA GLY A 70 4.06 -47.19 -10.73
C GLY A 70 5.14 -47.75 -9.81
N SER A 71 5.20 -47.18 -8.62
CA SER A 71 5.65 -47.90 -7.44
C SER A 71 5.02 -47.27 -6.21
N SER A 72 4.14 -48.06 -5.62
CA SER A 72 3.51 -47.93 -4.32
C SER A 72 4.40 -47.36 -3.20
N LYS A 73 3.77 -46.51 -2.39
CA LYS A 73 4.07 -46.21 -0.97
C LYS A 73 5.39 -45.48 -0.66
N GLY A 74 5.23 -44.24 -0.19
CA GLY A 74 5.97 -43.81 1.00
C GLY A 74 7.10 -42.79 0.84
N ASP A 75 7.00 -41.80 -0.05
CA ASP A 75 7.82 -40.59 0.05
C ASP A 75 7.00 -39.37 -0.37
N ASP A 76 6.57 -38.57 0.61
CA ASP A 76 6.36 -37.12 0.44
C ASP A 76 7.72 -36.53 0.03
N LEU A 77 8.08 -36.70 -1.23
CA LEU A 77 9.23 -36.03 -1.84
C LEU A 77 9.05 -34.54 -1.58
N ASP A 78 9.97 -33.94 -0.81
CA ASP A 78 9.98 -32.52 -0.48
C ASP A 78 9.86 -31.70 -1.77
N GLU A 79 8.65 -31.20 -2.02
CA GLU A 79 8.26 -30.52 -3.27
C GLU A 79 9.20 -29.34 -3.55
N ILE A 80 9.65 -28.64 -2.50
CA ILE A 80 10.66 -27.58 -2.61
C ILE A 80 12.01 -28.15 -3.04
N ALA A 81 12.43 -29.29 -2.51
CA ALA A 81 13.68 -29.92 -2.93
C ALA A 81 13.63 -30.36 -4.41
N LEU A 82 12.48 -30.83 -4.89
CA LEU A 82 12.26 -31.13 -6.30
C LEU A 82 12.25 -29.86 -7.17
N GLU A 83 11.61 -28.79 -6.70
CA GLU A 83 11.61 -27.49 -7.38
C GLU A 83 13.03 -26.92 -7.52
N VAL A 84 13.80 -26.94 -6.43
CA VAL A 84 15.18 -26.45 -6.39
C VAL A 84 16.10 -27.28 -7.30
N LYS A 85 15.94 -28.62 -7.32
CA LYS A 85 16.71 -29.48 -8.24
C LYS A 85 16.47 -29.14 -9.71
N ASN A 86 15.26 -28.71 -10.04
CA ASN A 86 14.86 -28.34 -11.39
C ASN A 86 14.97 -26.83 -11.65
N GLU A 87 15.57 -26.06 -10.73
CA GLU A 87 15.62 -24.61 -10.88
C GLU A 87 16.53 -24.22 -12.03
N VAL A 88 16.02 -23.33 -12.89
CA VAL A 88 16.78 -22.79 -14.01
C VAL A 88 16.98 -21.31 -13.75
N ALA A 89 18.25 -20.89 -13.72
CA ALA A 89 18.58 -19.48 -13.62
C ALA A 89 17.88 -18.69 -14.74
N PRO A 90 17.20 -17.56 -14.44
CA PRO A 90 16.56 -16.75 -15.46
C PRO A 90 17.58 -16.35 -16.52
N ARG A 91 17.29 -16.67 -17.79
CA ARG A 91 18.23 -16.44 -18.90
C ARG A 91 18.38 -14.96 -19.27
N ARG A 92 17.48 -14.10 -18.79
CA ARG A 92 17.36 -12.72 -19.26
C ARG A 92 17.09 -11.76 -18.10
N LEU A 93 17.97 -10.78 -17.98
CA LEU A 93 17.77 -9.59 -17.16
C LEU A 93 16.73 -8.67 -17.81
N TRP A 94 15.72 -8.29 -17.04
CA TRP A 94 14.68 -7.35 -17.43
C TRP A 94 15.01 -5.97 -16.88
N ASP A 95 15.19 -4.98 -17.77
CA ASP A 95 15.38 -3.59 -17.37
C ASP A 95 14.09 -3.07 -16.71
N THR A 96 14.10 -3.04 -15.38
CA THR A 96 12.93 -2.75 -14.56
C THR A 96 13.23 -1.59 -13.62
N ARG A 97 12.18 -0.88 -13.22
CA ARG A 97 12.30 0.30 -12.38
C ARG A 97 11.15 0.38 -11.38
N LEU A 98 11.45 0.87 -10.19
CA LEU A 98 10.42 1.22 -9.21
C LEU A 98 9.79 2.56 -9.59
N VAL A 99 8.49 2.53 -9.86
CA VAL A 99 7.69 3.72 -10.18
C VAL A 99 6.50 3.82 -9.22
N PRO A 100 5.92 5.01 -9.04
CA PRO A 100 4.67 5.16 -8.30
C PRO A 100 3.58 4.25 -8.87
N MET A 101 2.80 3.63 -7.99
CA MET A 101 1.71 2.76 -8.40
C MET A 101 0.63 3.53 -9.18
N SER A 102 0.28 4.72 -8.69
CA SER A 102 -0.65 5.62 -9.38
C SER A 102 0.09 6.52 -10.36
N ALA A 103 -0.34 6.54 -11.62
CA ALA A 103 0.21 7.45 -12.62
C ALA A 103 -0.15 8.92 -12.33
N ASN A 104 -1.29 9.16 -11.68
CA ASN A 104 -1.74 10.50 -11.30
C ASN A 104 -1.31 10.79 -9.85
N GLN A 105 -0.49 11.83 -9.69
CA GLN A 105 0.02 12.24 -8.37
C GLN A 105 -1.10 12.59 -7.38
N LYS A 106 -2.25 13.09 -7.84
CA LYS A 106 -3.38 13.44 -6.95
C LYS A 106 -4.07 12.24 -6.32
N SER A 107 -3.97 11.07 -6.95
CA SER A 107 -4.53 9.81 -6.43
C SER A 107 -3.48 8.95 -5.73
N ASP A 108 -2.21 9.36 -5.75
CA ASP A 108 -1.15 8.67 -5.04
C ASP A 108 -1.15 9.08 -3.56
N ILE A 109 -1.63 8.19 -2.71
CA ILE A 109 -1.73 8.44 -1.27
C ILE A 109 -0.42 8.22 -0.52
N SER A 110 0.64 7.75 -1.20
CA SER A 110 1.90 7.31 -0.59
C SER A 110 2.53 8.31 0.38
N SER A 111 3.09 7.79 1.49
CA SER A 111 3.75 8.60 2.52
C SER A 111 4.98 9.36 2.01
N TYR A 112 5.66 8.83 0.98
CA TYR A 112 6.89 9.46 0.46
C TYR A 112 6.66 10.89 -0.08
N HIS A 113 5.45 11.27 -0.48
CA HIS A 113 5.17 12.67 -0.88
C HIS A 113 5.36 13.63 0.29
N GLY A 114 4.84 13.26 1.47
CA GLY A 114 5.03 14.01 2.71
C GLY A 114 6.50 14.08 3.11
N LEU A 115 7.21 12.94 3.05
CA LEU A 115 8.64 12.85 3.32
C LEU A 115 9.46 13.81 2.44
N ASN A 116 9.27 13.77 1.12
CA ASN A 116 10.02 14.65 0.21
C ASN A 116 9.66 16.14 0.42
N LYS A 117 8.40 16.46 0.77
CA LYS A 117 8.00 17.83 1.12
C LYS A 117 8.68 18.32 2.40
N GLN A 118 8.74 17.47 3.43
CA GLN A 118 9.42 17.79 4.68
C GLN A 118 10.92 17.98 4.48
N LEU A 119 11.57 17.10 3.71
CA LEU A 119 12.99 17.22 3.38
C LEU A 119 13.29 18.51 2.61
N ALA A 120 12.43 18.88 1.65
CA ALA A 120 12.57 20.15 0.94
C ALA A 120 12.45 21.38 1.86
N ALA A 121 11.52 21.36 2.82
CA ALA A 121 11.38 22.43 3.81
C ALA A 121 12.59 22.50 4.76
N LEU A 122 13.14 21.36 5.18
CA LEU A 122 14.32 21.31 6.04
C LEU A 122 15.58 21.84 5.34
N LEU A 123 15.71 21.63 4.02
CA LEU A 123 16.81 22.21 3.24
C LEU A 123 16.81 23.75 3.23
N THR A 124 15.65 24.38 3.39
CA THR A 124 15.52 25.85 3.38
C THR A 124 15.49 26.48 4.77
N THR A 125 15.53 25.68 5.84
CA THR A 125 15.32 26.19 7.21
C THR A 125 16.61 26.79 7.81
N CYS A 126 17.68 26.00 7.93
CA CYS A 126 18.99 26.45 8.42
C CYS A 126 20.13 25.52 7.96
N GLY A 127 21.39 25.92 8.18
CA GLY A 127 22.56 25.10 7.78
C GLY A 127 22.60 23.71 8.43
N GLU A 128 22.22 23.61 9.70
CA GLU A 128 22.21 22.31 10.41
C GLU A 128 21.16 21.34 9.84
N SER A 129 19.95 21.84 9.55
CA SER A 129 18.91 21.00 8.94
C SER A 129 19.30 20.63 7.50
N HIS A 130 19.97 21.52 6.78
CA HIS A 130 20.51 21.24 5.46
C HIS A 130 21.53 20.09 5.51
N ASP A 131 22.57 20.20 6.35
CA ASP A 131 23.61 19.17 6.50
C ASP A 131 23.04 17.81 6.94
N MET A 132 22.01 17.84 7.78
CA MET A 132 21.27 16.65 8.21
C MET A 132 20.54 15.99 7.03
N VAL A 133 19.80 16.73 6.21
CA VAL A 133 19.13 16.19 5.01
C VAL A 133 20.15 15.61 4.04
N ASP A 134 21.25 16.32 3.82
CA ASP A 134 22.35 15.90 2.96
C ASP A 134 22.96 14.56 3.41
N SER A 135 23.18 14.42 4.72
CA SER A 135 23.63 13.17 5.35
C SER A 135 22.62 12.04 5.14
N LEU A 136 21.33 12.28 5.35
CA LEU A 136 20.26 11.31 5.11
C LEU A 136 20.20 10.85 3.64
N MET A 137 20.38 11.78 2.70
CA MET A 137 20.36 11.48 1.27
C MET A 137 21.57 10.66 0.81
N ARG A 138 22.75 10.89 1.41
CA ARG A 138 23.98 10.14 1.13
C ARG A 138 24.03 8.77 1.79
N LYS A 139 23.18 8.51 2.79
CA LYS A 139 23.16 7.24 3.54
C LYS A 139 22.78 6.07 2.62
N LYS A 140 23.64 5.05 2.58
CA LYS A 140 23.37 3.79 1.86
C LYS A 140 22.16 3.07 2.47
N GLY A 141 21.38 2.39 1.64
CA GLY A 141 20.17 1.67 2.06
C GLY A 141 18.86 2.46 1.92
N ALA A 142 18.90 3.65 1.33
CA ALA A 142 17.69 4.40 0.98
C ALA A 142 16.99 3.77 -0.25
N VAL A 143 15.66 3.68 -0.20
CA VAL A 143 14.87 3.21 -1.34
C VAL A 143 14.53 4.41 -2.22
N ARG A 144 14.88 4.35 -3.50
CA ARG A 144 14.63 5.43 -4.47
C ARG A 144 13.83 4.90 -5.65
N SER A 145 12.90 5.73 -6.14
CA SER A 145 12.18 5.47 -7.38
C SER A 145 13.04 5.86 -8.59
N SER A 146 12.58 5.48 -9.78
CA SER A 146 13.30 5.68 -11.04
C SER A 146 13.59 7.13 -11.42
N ASN A 147 12.83 8.07 -10.86
CA ASN A 147 13.00 9.51 -11.03
C ASN A 147 13.90 10.14 -9.94
N GLY A 148 14.56 9.32 -9.12
CA GLY A 148 15.45 9.77 -8.05
C GLY A 148 14.76 10.18 -6.75
N LYS A 149 13.42 10.26 -6.72
CA LYS A 149 12.67 10.58 -5.50
C LYS A 149 12.91 9.54 -4.42
N LEU A 150 13.03 10.01 -3.19
CA LEU A 150 13.21 9.15 -2.03
C LEU A 150 11.86 8.52 -1.67
N VAL A 151 11.80 7.18 -1.62
CA VAL A 151 10.59 6.44 -1.24
C VAL A 151 10.63 6.09 0.23
N ALA A 152 11.79 5.68 0.75
CA ALA A 152 12.00 5.40 2.18
C ALA A 152 13.44 5.74 2.58
N LEU A 153 13.59 6.27 3.79
CA LEU A 153 14.90 6.58 4.38
C LEU A 153 15.64 5.29 4.76
N ALA A 154 16.98 5.35 4.72
CA ALA A 154 17.82 4.25 5.15
C ALA A 154 17.63 3.95 6.63
N GLY A 155 17.06 2.78 6.92
CA GLY A 155 16.78 2.34 8.27
C GLY A 155 15.37 2.65 8.78
N SER A 156 14.53 3.34 8.00
CA SER A 156 13.18 3.71 8.44
C SER A 156 12.28 2.50 8.69
N SER A 157 11.20 2.71 9.44
CA SER A 157 10.12 1.77 9.68
C SER A 157 9.04 1.76 8.59
N ASP A 158 9.29 2.42 7.46
CA ASP A 158 8.33 2.51 6.35
C ASP A 158 8.08 1.15 5.71
N ILE A 159 6.86 0.96 5.23
CA ILE A 159 6.45 -0.21 4.46
C ILE A 159 6.37 0.17 2.98
N ILE A 160 6.96 -0.65 2.13
CA ILE A 160 6.83 -0.52 0.67
C ILE A 160 5.71 -1.46 0.21
N PHE A 161 4.54 -0.90 -0.13
CA PHE A 161 3.52 -1.66 -0.84
C PHE A 161 3.95 -1.83 -2.29
N LEU A 162 4.18 -3.07 -2.71
CA LEU A 162 4.83 -3.38 -3.97
C LEU A 162 3.95 -4.26 -4.87
N GLU A 163 3.60 -3.72 -6.04
CA GLU A 163 3.11 -4.53 -7.16
C GLU A 163 4.30 -5.01 -8.00
N TYR A 164 4.77 -6.23 -7.70
CA TYR A 164 5.96 -6.84 -8.31
C TYR A 164 5.64 -7.75 -9.52
N PHE A 165 4.37 -8.11 -9.67
CA PHE A 165 3.89 -9.09 -10.64
C PHE A 165 2.62 -8.57 -11.32
N PRO A 166 2.35 -8.93 -12.58
CA PRO A 166 1.21 -8.43 -13.33
C PRO A 166 -0.10 -8.87 -12.74
N SER A 167 -1.09 -8.01 -12.90
CA SER A 167 -2.46 -8.32 -12.52
C SER A 167 -2.99 -9.59 -13.18
N GLU A 168 -2.61 -9.91 -14.43
CA GLU A 168 -3.12 -11.08 -15.16
C GLU A 168 -2.58 -12.41 -14.63
N LEU A 169 -1.38 -12.41 -14.05
CA LEU A 169 -0.72 -13.61 -13.54
C LEU A 169 -0.68 -13.67 -12.00
N PHE A 170 -1.00 -12.57 -11.33
CA PHE A 170 -0.97 -12.45 -9.88
C PHE A 170 -1.78 -13.53 -9.18
N GLU A 171 -2.94 -13.85 -9.72
CA GLU A 171 -3.88 -14.82 -9.14
C GLU A 171 -3.46 -16.27 -9.43
N SER A 172 -2.49 -16.48 -10.32
CA SER A 172 -1.99 -17.81 -10.68
C SER A 172 -0.94 -18.34 -9.70
N GLY A 173 -0.72 -19.65 -9.75
CA GLY A 173 0.36 -20.33 -9.01
C GLY A 173 1.62 -20.59 -9.82
N CYS A 174 1.89 -19.80 -10.87
CA CYS A 174 3.11 -19.95 -11.66
C CYS A 174 4.36 -19.55 -10.86
N SER A 175 5.53 -19.99 -11.34
CA SER A 175 6.83 -19.61 -10.78
C SER A 175 7.23 -18.20 -11.21
N TYR A 176 8.15 -17.55 -10.48
CA TYR A 176 8.67 -16.23 -10.84
C TYR A 176 9.98 -16.34 -11.63
N ASP A 177 9.89 -16.49 -12.95
CA ASP A 177 11.05 -16.71 -13.83
C ASP A 177 11.64 -15.41 -14.41
N ILE A 178 11.63 -14.36 -13.60
CA ILE A 178 12.05 -13.01 -14.02
C ILE A 178 13.23 -12.60 -13.18
N ASP A 179 14.24 -12.04 -13.83
CA ASP A 179 15.32 -11.36 -13.14
C ASP A 179 15.23 -9.84 -13.37
N PRO A 180 14.56 -9.10 -12.46
CA PRO A 180 14.43 -7.66 -12.55
C PRO A 180 15.76 -6.96 -12.22
N ASN A 181 16.31 -6.23 -13.20
CA ASN A 181 17.42 -5.32 -12.99
C ASN A 181 16.94 -4.04 -12.28
N CYS A 182 16.67 -4.14 -10.97
CA CYS A 182 16.25 -3.02 -10.15
C CYS A 182 16.99 -2.99 -8.80
N PRO A 183 18.14 -2.28 -8.71
CA PRO A 183 18.97 -2.25 -7.49
C PRO A 183 18.25 -1.71 -6.25
N SER A 184 17.21 -0.88 -6.42
CA SER A 184 16.43 -0.35 -5.29
C SER A 184 15.71 -1.45 -4.50
N LEU A 185 15.46 -2.63 -5.09
CA LEU A 185 14.86 -3.77 -4.40
C LEU A 185 15.74 -4.26 -3.24
N ASP A 186 17.06 -4.19 -3.39
CA ASP A 186 18.02 -4.62 -2.37
C ASP A 186 17.87 -3.80 -1.08
N ASN A 187 17.38 -2.57 -1.16
CA ASN A 187 17.24 -1.68 0.00
C ASN A 187 15.90 -1.82 0.73
N ILE A 188 14.97 -2.64 0.22
CA ILE A 188 13.64 -2.82 0.83
C ILE A 188 13.76 -3.78 2.02
N ARG A 189 13.47 -3.26 3.22
CA ARG A 189 13.44 -4.04 4.47
C ARG A 189 12.04 -4.49 4.87
N ARG A 190 11.01 -3.74 4.49
CA ARG A 190 9.61 -4.10 4.77
C ARG A 190 8.79 -3.98 3.51
N VAL A 191 8.15 -5.07 3.12
CA VAL A 191 7.33 -5.12 1.91
C VAL A 191 5.93 -5.55 2.26
N ALA A 192 4.95 -4.94 1.59
CA ALA A 192 3.56 -5.34 1.67
C ALA A 192 3.03 -5.67 0.26
N VAL A 193 2.23 -6.72 0.18
CA VAL A 193 1.62 -7.21 -1.07
C VAL A 193 0.13 -7.43 -0.83
N ARG A 194 -0.71 -7.11 -1.82
CA ARG A 194 -2.15 -7.39 -1.76
C ARG A 194 -2.42 -8.89 -1.52
N TYR A 195 -3.25 -9.21 -0.55
CA TYR A 195 -3.77 -10.57 -0.39
C TYR A 195 -4.77 -10.89 -1.51
N CYS A 196 -4.61 -12.05 -2.16
CA CYS A 196 -5.58 -12.54 -3.14
C CYS A 196 -6.45 -13.64 -2.54
N HIS A 197 -7.77 -13.42 -2.54
CA HIS A 197 -8.75 -14.36 -2.02
C HIS A 197 -8.94 -15.60 -2.90
N GLN A 198 -8.44 -15.56 -4.14
CA GLN A 198 -8.46 -16.70 -5.04
C GLN A 198 -7.36 -17.71 -4.72
N TRP A 199 -6.36 -17.32 -3.93
CA TRP A 199 -5.35 -18.26 -3.49
C TRP A 199 -5.92 -19.16 -2.39
N GLN A 200 -6.31 -20.36 -2.78
CA GLN A 200 -6.88 -21.37 -1.89
C GLN A 200 -6.86 -22.75 -2.50
N GLU A 201 -6.99 -23.72 -1.61
CA GLU A 201 -7.50 -25.05 -1.91
C GLU A 201 -8.92 -24.88 -2.48
N LYS A 202 -9.09 -25.03 -3.79
CA LYS A 202 -10.44 -25.11 -4.36
C LYS A 202 -11.02 -26.48 -4.00
N PRO A 203 -12.22 -26.55 -3.40
CA PRO A 203 -12.85 -27.82 -3.12
C PRO A 203 -13.12 -28.54 -4.45
N VAL A 204 -12.65 -29.77 -4.56
CA VAL A 204 -13.12 -30.74 -5.57
C VAL A 204 -14.30 -31.48 -4.93
N PRO A 205 -15.44 -31.66 -5.62
CA PRO A 205 -15.64 -31.55 -7.06
C PRO A 205 -16.38 -30.30 -7.53
N SER A 206 -15.92 -29.70 -8.63
CA SER A 206 -16.68 -28.70 -9.38
C SER A 206 -17.57 -29.39 -10.42
N VAL A 207 -18.88 -29.13 -10.38
CA VAL A 207 -19.80 -29.52 -11.44
C VAL A 207 -19.40 -28.79 -12.72
N CYS A 208 -19.12 -29.54 -13.78
CA CYS A 208 -18.76 -28.96 -15.07
C CYS A 208 -19.93 -28.13 -15.62
N PRO A 209 -19.75 -26.83 -15.91
CA PRO A 209 -20.82 -26.01 -16.47
C PRO A 209 -21.21 -26.41 -17.90
N LEU A 210 -20.40 -27.23 -18.58
CA LEU A 210 -20.65 -27.70 -19.94
C LEU A 210 -21.39 -29.05 -19.98
N CYS A 211 -21.11 -29.98 -19.05
CA CYS A 211 -21.72 -31.32 -19.08
C CYS A 211 -22.57 -31.66 -17.84
N GLY A 212 -22.59 -30.81 -16.81
CA GLY A 212 -23.38 -31.01 -15.59
C GLY A 212 -22.90 -32.15 -14.70
N LEU A 213 -21.80 -32.82 -15.05
CA LEU A 213 -21.23 -33.91 -14.26
C LEU A 213 -20.13 -33.41 -13.32
N VAL A 214 -19.98 -34.13 -12.21
CA VAL A 214 -18.86 -34.01 -11.29
C VAL A 214 -17.64 -34.70 -11.91
N HIS A 215 -16.60 -33.94 -12.20
CA HIS A 215 -15.28 -34.51 -12.52
C HIS A 215 -14.41 -34.48 -11.26
N GLU A 216 -13.73 -35.60 -10.96
CA GLU A 216 -12.53 -35.55 -10.14
C GLU A 216 -11.54 -34.67 -10.90
N ALA A 217 -11.19 -33.52 -10.33
CA ALA A 217 -10.22 -32.64 -10.96
C ALA A 217 -8.89 -33.41 -11.04
N ALA A 218 -8.44 -33.71 -12.26
CA ALA A 218 -7.18 -34.40 -12.50
C ALA A 218 -5.96 -33.72 -11.85
N ASN A 219 -6.11 -32.46 -11.43
CA ASN A 219 -5.16 -31.75 -10.60
C ASN A 219 -5.87 -31.25 -9.34
N ASN A 220 -5.35 -31.61 -8.17
CA ASN A 220 -5.63 -30.96 -6.88
C ASN A 220 -5.46 -29.44 -7.04
N ASN A 221 -6.54 -28.71 -7.30
CA ASN A 221 -6.51 -27.30 -7.74
C ASN A 221 -6.31 -26.36 -6.54
N VAL A 222 -5.21 -26.54 -5.84
CA VAL A 222 -4.68 -25.58 -4.88
C VAL A 222 -3.94 -24.50 -5.65
N VAL A 223 -4.47 -23.29 -5.64
CA VAL A 223 -3.82 -22.15 -6.31
C VAL A 223 -3.06 -21.38 -5.24
N TYR A 224 -1.78 -21.70 -5.03
CA TYR A 224 -0.91 -20.92 -4.15
C TYR A 224 0.10 -20.11 -4.95
N PRO A 225 0.52 -18.91 -4.47
CA PRO A 225 1.36 -18.00 -5.24
C PRO A 225 2.83 -18.40 -5.18
N ASN A 226 3.25 -19.38 -5.99
CA ASN A 226 4.66 -19.79 -6.04
C ASN A 226 5.59 -18.64 -6.44
N HIS A 227 5.10 -17.76 -7.32
CA HIS A 227 5.82 -16.55 -7.74
C HIS A 227 6.20 -15.64 -6.56
N LEU A 228 5.43 -15.63 -5.47
CA LEU A 228 5.65 -14.73 -4.35
C LEU A 228 6.88 -15.12 -3.55
N TYR A 229 6.99 -16.37 -3.06
CA TYR A 229 8.17 -16.75 -2.28
C TYR A 229 9.45 -16.75 -3.12
N HIS A 230 9.36 -17.08 -4.41
CA HIS A 230 10.45 -16.89 -5.35
C HIS A 230 10.90 -15.44 -5.41
N PHE A 231 9.97 -14.51 -5.61
CA PHE A 231 10.28 -13.10 -5.70
C PHE A 231 10.94 -12.59 -4.42
N LEU A 232 10.38 -12.91 -3.26
CA LEU A 232 10.92 -12.50 -1.96
C LEU A 232 12.35 -13.05 -1.75
N ALA A 233 12.57 -14.34 -2.00
CA ALA A 233 13.85 -15.01 -1.75
C ALA A 233 14.95 -14.61 -2.74
N ARG A 234 14.60 -14.36 -4.01
CA ARG A 234 15.55 -14.05 -5.08
C ARG A 234 15.84 -12.56 -5.20
N HIS A 235 14.91 -11.66 -4.84
CA HIS A 235 15.05 -10.22 -5.17
C HIS A 235 14.98 -9.27 -3.98
N LEU A 236 14.67 -9.72 -2.76
CA LEU A 236 14.65 -8.89 -1.55
C LEU A 236 15.65 -9.41 -0.49
N PRO A 237 16.97 -9.25 -0.70
CA PRO A 237 18.00 -9.83 0.16
C PRO A 237 18.02 -9.31 1.60
N ASN A 238 17.51 -8.08 1.82
CA ASN A 238 17.50 -7.40 3.12
C ASN A 238 16.09 -7.35 3.74
N LEU A 239 15.19 -8.23 3.31
CA LEU A 239 13.84 -8.31 3.84
C LEU A 239 13.86 -8.67 5.32
N GLU A 240 13.12 -7.92 6.12
CA GLU A 240 12.95 -8.13 7.57
C GLU A 240 11.49 -8.42 7.89
N GLU A 241 10.56 -7.75 7.23
CA GLU A 241 9.12 -7.94 7.46
C GLU A 241 8.36 -8.00 6.13
N PHE A 242 7.51 -9.00 6.01
CA PHE A 242 6.55 -9.17 4.93
C PHE A 242 5.13 -9.02 5.47
N TYR A 243 4.28 -8.30 4.75
CA TYR A 243 2.88 -8.18 5.08
C TYR A 243 1.98 -8.54 3.89
N PHE A 244 0.94 -9.32 4.16
CA PHE A 244 -0.24 -9.31 3.31
C PHE A 244 -1.11 -8.11 3.64
N VAL A 245 -1.66 -7.43 2.64
CA VAL A 245 -2.68 -6.40 2.83
C VAL A 245 -4.02 -6.97 2.43
N ASP A 246 -4.90 -7.13 3.41
CA ASP A 246 -6.27 -7.56 3.17
C ASP A 246 -7.24 -6.41 3.44
N TYR A 247 -7.85 -5.93 2.34
CA TYR A 247 -8.81 -4.84 2.37
C TYR A 247 -10.20 -5.28 2.85
N PHE A 248 -10.43 -6.57 3.05
CA PHE A 248 -11.72 -7.12 3.48
C PHE A 248 -11.74 -7.53 4.96
N LEU A 249 -10.64 -7.34 5.69
CA LEU A 249 -10.63 -7.52 7.14
C LEU A 249 -11.42 -6.41 7.82
N LEU A 250 -12.37 -6.82 8.66
CA LEU A 250 -13.20 -5.93 9.46
C LEU A 250 -12.84 -6.08 10.94
N ARG A 251 -12.88 -4.99 11.69
CA ARG A 251 -12.75 -5.06 13.15
C ARG A 251 -13.92 -5.84 13.74
N LYS A 252 -13.62 -6.68 14.71
CA LYS A 252 -14.65 -7.26 15.58
C LYS A 252 -15.24 -6.14 16.44
N ALA A 253 -16.54 -6.26 16.74
CA ALA A 253 -17.16 -5.36 17.72
C ALA A 253 -16.40 -5.49 19.05
N ALA A 254 -16.00 -4.35 19.63
CA ALA A 254 -15.19 -4.34 20.84
C ALA A 254 -15.92 -5.13 21.95
N PRO A 255 -15.25 -6.09 22.63
CA PRO A 255 -15.81 -6.67 23.85
C PRO A 255 -15.90 -5.56 24.90
N SER A 256 -16.94 -5.60 25.73
CA SER A 256 -17.27 -4.61 26.76
C SER A 256 -16.28 -4.53 27.93
N ASN A 257 -15.10 -5.16 27.82
CA ASN A 257 -14.07 -5.16 28.86
C ASN A 257 -12.80 -4.47 28.33
N PRO A 258 -12.47 -3.25 28.81
CA PRO A 258 -11.25 -2.53 28.43
C PRO A 258 -9.97 -3.08 29.10
N ASP A 259 -10.06 -4.15 29.90
CA ASP A 259 -9.00 -4.54 30.85
C ASP A 259 -8.00 -5.59 30.37
N SER A 260 -7.83 -5.81 29.06
CA SER A 260 -6.74 -6.67 28.61
C SER A 260 -6.02 -6.17 27.37
N ARG A 261 -4.82 -5.61 27.65
CA ARG A 261 -3.55 -5.68 26.90
C ARG A 261 -3.05 -4.32 26.37
N ASN A 262 -1.90 -3.94 26.93
CA ASN A 262 -0.98 -2.86 26.51
C ASN A 262 -0.38 -3.04 25.09
N TRP A 263 -1.00 -3.82 24.21
CA TRP A 263 -0.50 -3.99 22.85
C TRP A 263 -1.13 -2.91 21.97
N SER A 264 -0.40 -1.83 21.72
CA SER A 264 -0.78 -0.91 20.65
C SER A 264 -0.42 -1.59 19.31
N PRO A 265 -1.41 -2.01 18.49
CA PRO A 265 -1.11 -2.62 17.21
C PRO A 265 -0.35 -1.61 16.34
N ARG A 266 0.65 -2.09 15.59
CA ARG A 266 1.41 -1.24 14.69
C ARG A 266 0.46 -0.63 13.67
N LYS A 267 0.58 0.68 13.48
CA LYS A 267 -0.27 1.45 12.58
C LYS A 267 0.55 2.28 11.61
N TYR A 268 0.10 2.34 10.38
CA TYR A 268 0.74 3.07 9.29
C TYR A 268 -0.29 3.97 8.62
N LYS A 269 -0.16 5.28 8.82
CA LYS A 269 -1.08 6.26 8.24
C LYS A 269 -0.61 6.62 6.82
N CYS A 270 -1.54 6.67 5.88
CA CYS A 270 -1.25 6.95 4.49
C CYS A 270 -2.44 7.65 3.81
N GLY A 271 -2.36 8.98 3.71
CA GLY A 271 -3.47 9.79 3.21
C GLY A 271 -4.75 9.58 4.04
N PRO A 272 -5.89 9.22 3.41
CA PRO A 272 -7.16 8.95 4.09
C PRO A 272 -7.28 7.49 4.58
N ARG A 273 -6.19 6.72 4.59
CA ARG A 273 -6.19 5.31 5.00
C ARG A 273 -5.26 5.10 6.18
N THR A 274 -5.66 4.22 7.08
CA THR A 274 -4.81 3.74 8.16
C THR A 274 -4.73 2.22 8.08
N TYR A 275 -3.50 1.70 8.03
CA TYR A 275 -3.24 0.27 8.00
C TYR A 275 -2.86 -0.19 9.39
N TYR A 276 -3.55 -1.22 9.89
CA TYR A 276 -3.31 -1.81 11.20
C TYR A 276 -2.78 -3.21 11.02
N GLU A 277 -1.77 -3.56 11.80
CA GLU A 277 -1.42 -4.96 11.96
C GLU A 277 -2.58 -5.72 12.60
N ALA A 278 -3.10 -6.70 11.86
CA ALA A 278 -4.27 -7.46 12.23
C ALA A 278 -3.88 -8.67 13.09
N ASP A 279 -4.60 -8.86 14.18
CA ASP A 279 -4.57 -10.05 15.00
C ASP A 279 -5.95 -10.73 15.01
N ALA A 280 -5.97 -12.02 15.32
CA ALA A 280 -7.20 -12.81 15.31
C ALA A 280 -8.16 -12.44 16.46
N GLU A 281 -7.74 -11.66 17.46
CA GLU A 281 -8.57 -11.26 18.60
C GLU A 281 -9.43 -10.03 18.24
N ALA A 282 -8.82 -9.03 17.61
CA ALA A 282 -9.41 -7.74 17.25
C ALA A 282 -10.01 -7.71 15.83
N TRP A 283 -9.60 -8.61 14.94
CA TRP A 283 -10.04 -8.62 13.54
C TRP A 283 -10.74 -9.92 13.16
N ASP A 284 -11.73 -9.81 12.26
CA ASP A 284 -12.42 -10.96 11.68
C ASP A 284 -11.56 -11.60 10.57
N MET A 285 -10.58 -12.41 11.00
CA MET A 285 -9.65 -13.08 10.10
C MET A 285 -10.17 -14.47 9.73
N LYS A 286 -10.32 -14.72 8.43
CA LYS A 286 -10.63 -16.07 7.94
C LYS A 286 -9.45 -17.01 8.18
N PRO A 287 -9.67 -18.26 8.64
CA PRO A 287 -8.59 -19.23 8.87
C PRO A 287 -7.70 -19.48 7.65
N GLN A 288 -8.26 -19.32 6.45
CA GLN A 288 -7.55 -19.41 5.18
C GLN A 288 -6.41 -18.40 5.03
N VAL A 289 -6.58 -17.16 5.51
CA VAL A 289 -5.54 -16.12 5.40
C VAL A 289 -4.34 -16.49 6.27
N LEU A 290 -4.60 -17.03 7.47
CA LEU A 290 -3.57 -17.52 8.38
C LEU A 290 -2.85 -18.73 7.79
N ARG A 291 -3.59 -19.69 7.22
CA ARG A 291 -3.00 -20.83 6.50
C ARG A 291 -2.13 -20.38 5.33
N MET A 292 -2.56 -19.37 4.56
CA MET A 292 -1.75 -18.80 3.46
C MET A 292 -0.45 -18.17 3.98
N GLN A 293 -0.53 -17.41 5.07
CA GLN A 293 0.64 -16.77 5.67
C GLN A 293 1.66 -17.81 6.15
N GLU A 294 1.18 -18.87 6.82
CA GLU A 294 2.03 -19.98 7.28
C GLU A 294 2.63 -20.75 6.11
N TRP A 295 1.82 -21.07 5.08
CA TRP A 295 2.28 -21.71 3.85
C TRP A 295 3.38 -20.88 3.17
N LEU A 296 3.17 -19.57 3.00
CA LEU A 296 4.15 -18.69 2.38
C LEU A 296 5.44 -18.63 3.18
N ARG A 297 5.35 -18.53 4.51
CA ARG A 297 6.50 -18.48 5.41
C ARG A 297 7.34 -19.76 5.30
N ASP A 298 6.69 -20.93 5.38
CA ASP A 298 7.36 -22.23 5.27
C ASP A 298 8.07 -22.36 3.92
N ARG A 299 7.37 -22.09 2.82
CA ARG A 299 7.91 -22.18 1.46
C ARG A 299 9.04 -21.20 1.21
N PHE A 300 8.91 -19.96 1.67
CA PHE A 300 9.98 -18.97 1.62
C PHE A 300 11.23 -19.43 2.36
N ILE A 301 11.10 -19.96 3.58
CA ILE A 301 12.26 -20.41 4.37
C ILE A 301 12.94 -21.60 3.72
N ARG A 302 12.18 -22.62 3.30
CA ARG A 302 12.74 -23.82 2.64
C ARG A 302 13.40 -23.46 1.32
N TYR A 303 12.71 -22.68 0.48
CA TYR A 303 13.23 -22.26 -0.82
C TYR A 303 14.49 -21.41 -0.67
N ALA A 304 14.48 -20.41 0.23
CA ALA A 304 15.64 -19.52 0.43
C ALA A 304 16.87 -20.25 0.97
N LYS A 305 16.70 -21.33 1.74
CA LYS A 305 17.82 -22.15 2.24
C LYS A 305 18.38 -23.11 1.20
N ALA A 306 17.53 -23.64 0.33
CA ALA A 306 17.91 -24.69 -0.61
C ALA A 306 18.34 -24.15 -1.99
N SER A 307 17.71 -23.06 -2.44
CA SER A 307 17.95 -22.48 -3.77
C SER A 307 19.30 -21.78 -3.88
N GLN A 308 19.98 -21.99 -5.01
CA GLN A 308 21.20 -21.25 -5.36
C GLN A 308 20.89 -19.84 -5.90
N LEU A 309 19.66 -19.62 -6.36
CA LEU A 309 19.17 -18.32 -6.83
C LEU A 309 18.74 -17.40 -5.68
N SER A 310 18.60 -17.91 -4.46
CA SER A 310 18.27 -17.07 -3.31
C SER A 310 19.41 -16.13 -2.97
N ARG A 311 19.06 -14.88 -2.66
CA ARG A 311 19.98 -13.86 -2.17
C ARG A 311 19.81 -13.59 -0.68
N HIS A 312 18.90 -14.30 -0.02
CA HIS A 312 18.51 -14.04 1.36
C HIS A 312 19.38 -14.80 2.37
N LYS A 313 20.03 -14.10 3.29
CA LYS A 313 21.00 -14.72 4.22
C LYS A 313 20.40 -15.38 5.46
N SER A 314 19.29 -14.85 5.98
CA SER A 314 18.68 -15.33 7.23
C SER A 314 17.15 -15.39 7.13
N PRO A 315 16.60 -16.26 6.27
CA PRO A 315 15.16 -16.26 5.96
C PRO A 315 14.28 -16.55 7.20
N GLU A 316 14.77 -17.30 8.18
CA GLU A 316 14.07 -17.57 9.44
C GLU A 316 13.82 -16.32 10.31
N LYS A 317 14.57 -15.22 10.10
CA LYS A 317 14.38 -13.97 10.84
C LYS A 317 13.30 -13.07 10.25
N VAL A 318 12.80 -13.39 9.05
CA VAL A 318 11.78 -12.60 8.37
C VAL A 318 10.43 -12.78 9.08
N ARG A 319 9.83 -11.66 9.47
CA ARG A 319 8.53 -11.63 10.13
C ARG A 319 7.42 -11.55 9.08
N PHE A 320 6.44 -12.43 9.19
CA PHE A 320 5.24 -12.39 8.35
C PHE A 320 4.07 -11.86 9.17
N GLY A 321 3.29 -10.95 8.59
CA GLY A 321 2.10 -10.37 9.22
C GLY A 321 1.01 -10.06 8.20
N ILE A 322 -0.12 -9.57 8.69
CA ILE A 322 -1.26 -9.15 7.88
C ILE A 322 -1.65 -7.73 8.28
N LEU A 323 -1.91 -6.88 7.30
CA LEU A 323 -2.38 -5.51 7.47
C LEU A 323 -3.84 -5.43 7.04
N ALA A 324 -4.69 -5.01 7.96
CA ALA A 324 -6.05 -4.57 7.66
C ALA A 324 -6.04 -3.07 7.30
N CYS A 325 -6.97 -2.66 6.43
CA CYS A 325 -7.07 -1.27 5.98
C CYS A 325 -8.38 -0.63 6.45
N GLU A 326 -8.29 0.46 7.18
CA GLU A 326 -9.43 1.32 7.49
C GLU A 326 -9.38 2.61 6.68
N TRP A 327 -10.56 3.14 6.38
CA TRP A 327 -10.72 4.36 5.62
C TRP A 327 -11.31 5.44 6.52
N ASP A 328 -10.62 6.58 6.59
CA ASP A 328 -11.12 7.80 7.23
C ASP A 328 -12.06 8.55 6.26
N ILE A 329 -13.00 7.83 5.64
CA ILE A 329 -14.04 8.44 4.81
C ILE A 329 -15.26 8.63 5.70
N ALA A 330 -15.59 9.89 5.98
CA ALA A 330 -16.87 10.22 6.58
C ALA A 330 -17.98 9.57 5.73
N PRO A 331 -18.91 8.80 6.32
CA PRO A 331 -19.97 8.15 5.56
C PRO A 331 -20.67 9.22 4.72
N PRO A 332 -20.95 8.96 3.42
CA PRO A 332 -21.66 9.92 2.60
C PRO A 332 -22.93 10.32 3.33
N VAL A 333 -23.15 11.63 3.48
CA VAL A 333 -24.33 12.19 4.16
C VAL A 333 -25.55 11.48 3.58
N SER A 334 -26.23 10.72 4.42
CA SER A 334 -27.36 9.89 4.02
C SER A 334 -28.37 10.75 3.25
N LEU A 335 -28.52 10.51 1.95
CA LEU A 335 -29.56 11.09 1.09
C LEU A 335 -30.97 10.52 1.43
N LYS A 336 -31.20 10.02 2.65
CA LYS A 336 -32.51 9.51 3.09
C LYS A 336 -33.53 10.61 3.40
N THR A 337 -33.21 11.88 3.21
CA THR A 337 -34.25 12.91 3.10
C THR A 337 -34.62 13.03 1.63
N GLN A 338 -35.52 12.15 1.16
CA GLN A 338 -36.22 12.44 -0.08
C GLN A 338 -36.94 13.78 0.10
N PRO A 339 -36.77 14.76 -0.79
CA PRO A 339 -37.66 15.90 -0.85
C PRO A 339 -39.08 15.37 -1.06
N ALA A 340 -40.02 15.79 -0.21
CA ALA A 340 -41.42 15.43 -0.38
C ALA A 340 -41.84 15.72 -1.83
N PRO A 341 -42.53 14.78 -2.51
CA PRO A 341 -42.95 15.01 -3.88
C PRO A 341 -43.84 16.26 -3.93
N PRO A 342 -43.61 17.20 -4.87
CA PRO A 342 -44.50 18.33 -5.04
C PRO A 342 -45.89 17.82 -5.43
N ALA A 343 -46.92 18.43 -4.83
CA ALA A 343 -48.32 18.08 -5.06
C ALA A 343 -48.66 18.01 -6.57
N PRO A 344 -49.49 17.05 -7.00
CA PRO A 344 -49.73 16.79 -8.42
C PRO A 344 -50.44 17.98 -9.06
N LYS A 345 -49.70 18.79 -9.83
CA LYS A 345 -50.30 19.76 -10.75
C LYS A 345 -50.63 19.07 -12.07
N GLY A 346 -51.87 19.26 -12.49
CA GLY A 346 -52.51 18.57 -13.60
C GLY A 346 -51.79 18.65 -14.95
N ARG A 347 -52.14 17.67 -15.77
CA ARG A 347 -51.79 17.48 -17.19
C ARG A 347 -51.65 18.80 -17.96
N ASN A 348 -50.53 18.96 -18.67
CA ASN A 348 -50.52 19.47 -20.04
C ASN A 348 -49.26 18.96 -20.78
N LYS A 349 -49.47 17.98 -21.65
CA LYS A 349 -48.49 17.51 -22.64
C LYS A 349 -48.41 18.55 -23.76
N ARG A 350 -47.28 19.26 -23.87
CA ARG A 350 -46.67 19.83 -25.10
C ARG A 350 -45.81 21.05 -24.73
N MET A 351 -44.54 20.82 -24.38
CA MET A 351 -43.48 21.86 -24.56
C MET A 351 -42.06 21.31 -24.40
N MET A 352 -41.81 20.06 -24.77
CA MET A 352 -40.48 19.42 -24.70
C MET A 352 -39.85 19.26 -26.08
N TYR A 353 -39.90 20.30 -26.91
CA TYR A 353 -39.15 20.34 -28.19
C TYR A 353 -38.47 21.67 -28.52
N GLU A 354 -38.72 22.76 -27.78
CA GLU A 354 -38.07 24.07 -28.03
C GLU A 354 -36.85 24.33 -27.14
N ASP A 355 -36.77 23.77 -25.93
CA ASP A 355 -35.68 24.05 -24.99
C ASP A 355 -34.35 23.36 -25.38
N HIS A 356 -34.43 22.26 -26.15
CA HIS A 356 -33.25 21.58 -26.70
C HIS A 356 -32.63 22.30 -27.91
N ALA A 357 -33.39 23.16 -28.61
CA ALA A 357 -32.89 23.93 -29.75
C ALA A 357 -32.12 25.20 -29.31
N LEU A 358 -32.55 25.85 -28.23
CA LEU A 358 -31.89 27.06 -27.69
C LEU A 358 -30.59 26.76 -26.92
N ARG A 359 -30.42 25.54 -26.40
CA ARG A 359 -29.21 25.13 -25.65
C ARG A 359 -28.00 24.86 -26.55
N ARG A 360 -28.22 24.49 -27.82
CA ARG A 360 -27.13 24.29 -28.81
C ARG A 360 -26.59 25.61 -29.39
N GLN A 361 -27.35 26.70 -29.35
CA GLN A 361 -26.89 28.01 -29.83
C GLN A 361 -26.04 28.81 -28.82
N ARG A 362 -26.07 28.45 -27.53
CA ARG A 362 -25.28 29.12 -26.46
C ARG A 362 -23.86 28.58 -26.27
N LEU A 363 -23.52 27.43 -26.88
CA LEU A 363 -22.19 26.81 -26.77
C LEU A 363 -21.16 27.35 -27.78
N ARG A 364 -21.49 28.37 -28.58
CA ARG A 364 -20.57 28.95 -29.59
C ARG A 364 -20.15 30.41 -29.35
N ARG A 365 -20.56 31.06 -28.27
CA ARG A 365 -20.06 32.39 -27.87
C ARG A 365 -19.88 32.49 -26.36
N LYS A 366 -18.70 32.15 -25.86
CA LYS A 366 -17.99 32.92 -24.82
C LYS A 366 -16.59 32.35 -24.57
N SER A 367 -15.65 32.95 -25.29
CA SER A 367 -14.25 33.11 -24.91
C SER A 367 -14.16 34.09 -23.72
N ARG A 368 -13.20 33.82 -22.82
CA ARG A 368 -12.56 34.70 -21.81
C ARG A 368 -13.42 35.22 -20.64
N ASN A 369 -13.23 34.59 -19.47
CA ASN A 369 -12.48 35.14 -18.33
C ASN A 369 -12.69 34.21 -17.12
N ALA A 370 -11.73 33.31 -16.88
CA ALA A 370 -11.68 32.53 -15.65
C ALA A 370 -11.21 33.44 -14.51
N LYS A 371 -12.02 33.60 -13.48
CA LYS A 371 -11.60 34.20 -12.20
C LYS A 371 -10.60 33.23 -11.52
N PRO A 372 -9.55 33.71 -10.87
CA PRO A 372 -8.62 32.86 -10.15
C PRO A 372 -9.35 32.21 -8.97
N VAL A 373 -9.35 30.87 -8.95
CA VAL A 373 -9.77 30.09 -7.78
C VAL A 373 -8.59 30.09 -6.81
N SER A 374 -8.84 30.58 -5.60
CA SER A 374 -7.87 30.66 -4.50
C SER A 374 -7.26 29.28 -4.20
N PRO A 375 -5.92 29.17 -4.07
CA PRO A 375 -5.27 27.91 -3.72
C PRO A 375 -5.20 27.82 -2.20
N ASN A 376 -6.15 27.17 -1.54
CA ASN A 376 -5.99 26.77 -0.12
C ASN A 376 -7.04 25.73 0.28
N VAL A 377 -6.83 24.47 -0.13
CA VAL A 377 -7.49 23.31 0.50
C VAL A 377 -6.56 22.09 0.42
N VAL A 378 -5.37 22.12 1.04
CA VAL A 378 -4.63 20.89 1.39
C VAL A 378 -3.71 21.14 2.60
N ALA A 379 -4.27 21.18 3.81
CA ALA A 379 -3.48 21.17 5.04
C ALA A 379 -4.26 20.49 6.17
N ALA A 380 -4.48 19.18 6.09
CA ALA A 380 -5.13 18.45 7.18
C ALA A 380 -4.31 17.29 7.75
N ASN A 381 -3.11 16.97 7.24
CA ASN A 381 -2.38 15.77 7.71
C ASN A 381 -0.84 15.85 7.58
N VAL A 382 -0.23 17.04 7.65
CA VAL A 382 1.24 17.13 7.71
C VAL A 382 1.66 17.29 9.17
N PRO A 383 2.65 16.53 9.68
CA PRO A 383 3.27 16.82 10.96
C PRO A 383 3.77 18.27 10.96
N PHE A 384 3.55 18.95 12.08
CA PHE A 384 3.92 20.34 12.27
C PHE A 384 5.39 20.60 11.88
N VAL A 385 5.63 21.58 11.01
CA VAL A 385 6.98 22.05 10.64
C VAL A 385 7.14 23.45 11.24
N PHE A 386 8.10 23.63 12.14
CA PHE A 386 8.42 24.94 12.74
C PHE A 386 8.74 25.96 11.65
N GLY A 387 8.13 27.15 11.71
CA GLY A 387 8.46 28.29 10.84
C GLY A 387 7.74 28.36 9.49
N ASN A 388 6.75 27.51 9.20
CA ASN A 388 5.95 27.64 7.97
C ASN A 388 4.73 28.58 8.19
N PRO A 389 4.65 29.73 7.49
CA PRO A 389 3.53 30.67 7.62
C PRO A 389 2.19 30.14 7.08
N ASP A 390 2.18 29.04 6.31
CA ASP A 390 0.96 28.44 5.74
C ASP A 390 0.27 27.41 6.65
N ASN A 391 0.75 27.23 7.89
CA ASN A 391 0.19 26.27 8.85
C ASN A 391 -0.98 26.88 9.66
N SER A 392 -2.13 27.12 9.03
CA SER A 392 -3.37 27.45 9.77
C SER A 392 -4.21 26.18 9.98
N PHE A 393 -4.47 25.81 11.23
CA PHE A 393 -5.35 24.69 11.58
C PHE A 393 -6.59 25.19 12.33
N GLU A 394 -7.72 24.53 12.10
CA GLU A 394 -9.01 24.79 12.76
C GLU A 394 -9.16 23.75 13.87
N PHE A 395 -9.24 24.20 15.13
CA PHE A 395 -9.49 23.32 16.27
C PHE A 395 -10.88 23.60 16.83
N THR A 396 -11.66 22.56 17.06
CA THR A 396 -12.92 22.61 17.80
C THR A 396 -12.71 22.02 19.19
N PHE A 397 -13.06 22.79 20.21
CA PHE A 397 -13.12 22.32 21.60
C PHE A 397 -14.56 22.40 22.08
N GLU A 398 -15.05 21.32 22.69
CA GLU A 398 -16.25 21.37 23.51
C GLU A 398 -15.85 21.80 24.93
N VAL A 399 -16.32 22.97 25.35
CA VAL A 399 -16.18 23.44 26.72
C VAL A 399 -17.50 23.15 27.43
N ASP A 400 -17.47 22.24 28.41
CA ASP A 400 -18.63 21.95 29.26
C ASP A 400 -18.71 23.00 30.38
N TRP A 401 -19.53 24.02 30.17
CA TRP A 401 -19.72 25.15 31.08
C TRP A 401 -20.39 24.78 32.41
N ARG A 402 -20.69 23.51 32.66
CA ARG A 402 -21.30 23.04 33.92
C ARG A 402 -20.30 22.69 35.02
N ARG A 403 -19.00 22.93 34.81
CA ARG A 403 -17.94 22.70 35.82
C ARG A 403 -17.08 23.93 36.13
N MET A 404 -17.60 25.14 35.95
CA MET A 404 -17.03 26.34 36.56
C MET A 404 -17.77 26.70 37.84
#